data_AF-A0A9Q5XJ94-F1
#
_entry.id   AF-A0A9Q5XJ94-F1
#
_cell.length_a   1.000
_cell.length_b   1.000
_cell.length_c   1.000
_cell.angle_alpha   90.00
_cell.angle_beta   90.00
_cell.angle_gamma   90.00
#
_symmetry.space_group_name_H-M   'P 1'
#
loop_
_entity.id
_entity.type
_entity.pdbx_description
1 polymer ?
#
loop_
_entity_poly.entity_id
_entity_poly.type
_entity_poly.pdbx_seq_one_letter_code
_entity_poly.pdbx_strand_id
1 'polypeptide(L)'
;MTDEFGWSRRNAFIQPQVDAVMLEGLSRFPNVRCLFSRELEAFSQQNGEVTLNLKAPDGQRETVKAQWLVACDGGGSNVRRSLNVPFEGKIAPNQWIVVDIANDPLSTPHVYLCCDPVRPYVSAALPHAVRRFEFMAMPGETEAQLSEPQNMRQLLSKVLPNPDNVELIRQRVYTHNARLAERFRIDRVLLAGDAAHIMPVWQGQGYNSGMRDAFNLAWKLALVINGKADDALLDTYQQERRDHAKAMIDLSVTAGNVLAPPKRWHGAVRDGVSWLLNYIPPVKRYFLEMRFKPMPQYHAGALVREGDAKTSPVGKMFIQPKVTLESGEVTLLDNVIGPNFAVIGWGCNPLWGMSEAQIQQWQALGTRFIQVVPDTQIHTDQDNHDGVTRIGDTQNRLRAWFAQHNAALVVMRPDRFVAAIAIPQTLGSTLNKLASVMTLTRATADIPVEKVA
;
A
#
# COMPACT_ATOMS: atom_id res chain seq x y z
N MET A 1 16.85 12.39 -6.13
CA MET A 1 17.02 10.94 -5.87
C MET A 1 15.64 10.32 -5.74
N THR A 2 15.47 9.05 -6.12
CA THR A 2 14.17 8.34 -6.09
C THR A 2 13.88 7.65 -4.75
N ASP A 3 14.64 7.96 -3.71
CA ASP A 3 14.64 7.38 -2.37
C ASP A 3 13.89 8.25 -1.35
N GLU A 4 12.91 9.02 -1.82
CA GLU A 4 12.08 9.91 -0.99
C GLU A 4 11.55 9.21 0.28
N PHE A 5 11.20 7.93 0.14
CA PHE A 5 10.70 7.04 1.17
C PHE A 5 11.72 5.97 1.60
N GLY A 6 13.01 6.32 1.58
CA GLY A 6 14.11 5.48 2.09
C GLY A 6 14.58 4.37 1.14
N TRP A 7 13.80 4.06 0.11
CA TRP A 7 14.08 3.01 -0.87
C TRP A 7 13.78 3.45 -2.30
N SER A 8 14.39 2.77 -3.28
CA SER A 8 14.06 2.96 -4.70
C SER A 8 12.56 2.76 -4.96
N ARG A 9 11.96 3.61 -5.80
CA ARG A 9 10.54 3.52 -6.22
C ARG A 9 10.15 2.18 -6.86
N ARG A 10 11.12 1.40 -7.35
CA ARG A 10 10.88 0.10 -7.96
C ARG A 10 11.89 -0.93 -7.47
N ASN A 11 11.36 -2.00 -6.88
CA ASN A 11 12.08 -3.22 -6.59
C ASN A 11 11.23 -4.40 -7.10
N ALA A 12 11.83 -5.32 -7.84
CA ALA A 12 11.18 -6.55 -8.27
C ALA A 12 11.49 -7.66 -7.28
N PHE A 13 10.51 -8.52 -7.02
CA PHE A 13 10.64 -9.67 -6.13
C PHE A 13 9.77 -10.82 -6.63
N ILE A 14 10.10 -12.03 -6.18
CA ILE A 14 9.30 -13.22 -6.43
C ILE A 14 8.27 -13.33 -5.30
N GLN A 15 6.98 -13.14 -5.64
CA GLN A 15 5.91 -13.04 -4.63
C GLN A 15 5.90 -14.20 -3.61
N PRO A 16 5.97 -15.50 -4.01
CA PRO A 16 6.02 -16.60 -3.04
C PRO A 16 7.15 -16.49 -2.01
N GLN A 17 8.30 -15.90 -2.37
CA GLN A 17 9.41 -15.71 -1.43
C GLN A 17 9.07 -14.64 -0.39
N VAL A 18 8.41 -13.54 -0.81
CA VAL A 18 7.95 -12.51 0.13
C VAL A 18 6.84 -13.05 1.02
N ASP A 19 5.90 -13.82 0.47
CA ASP A 19 4.83 -14.45 1.24
C ASP A 19 5.39 -15.41 2.31
N ALA A 20 6.44 -16.19 1.98
CA ALA A 20 7.14 -17.04 2.93
C ALA A 20 7.81 -16.24 4.06
N VAL A 21 8.50 -15.15 3.72
CA VAL A 21 9.11 -14.25 4.72
C VAL A 21 8.06 -13.61 5.62
N MET A 22 6.92 -13.20 5.07
CA MET A 22 5.81 -12.65 5.87
C MET A 22 5.21 -13.70 6.80
N LEU A 23 5.03 -14.94 6.32
CA LEU A 23 4.53 -16.06 7.11
C LEU A 23 5.48 -16.40 8.27
N GLU A 24 6.78 -16.53 7.99
CA GLU A 24 7.80 -16.74 9.02
C GLU A 24 7.80 -15.58 10.02
N GLY A 25 7.65 -14.35 9.53
CA GLY A 25 7.53 -13.15 10.35
C GLY A 25 6.34 -13.13 11.31
N LEU A 26 5.33 -14.00 11.15
CA LEU A 26 4.24 -14.14 12.12
C LEU A 26 4.71 -14.76 13.44
N SER A 27 5.81 -15.53 13.44
CA SER A 27 6.38 -16.14 14.66
C SER A 27 6.81 -15.11 15.72
N ARG A 28 7.02 -13.86 15.31
CA ARG A 28 7.29 -12.73 16.22
C ARG A 28 6.10 -12.39 17.13
N PHE A 29 4.90 -12.88 16.81
CA PHE A 29 3.66 -12.55 17.50
C PHE A 29 3.04 -13.81 18.13
N PRO A 30 3.15 -14.01 19.46
CA PRO A 30 2.66 -15.23 20.12
C PRO A 30 1.14 -15.39 20.03
N ASN A 31 0.42 -14.30 19.77
CA ASN A 31 -1.05 -14.26 19.70
C ASN A 31 -1.59 -14.41 18.27
N VAL A 32 -0.73 -14.74 17.30
CA VAL A 32 -1.14 -14.94 15.89
C VAL A 32 -1.05 -16.41 15.54
N ARG A 33 -2.14 -16.96 15.01
CA ARG A 33 -2.21 -18.34 14.53
C ARG A 33 -2.62 -18.37 13.07
N CYS A 34 -1.82 -19.03 12.23
CA CYS A 34 -2.17 -19.29 10.84
C CYS A 34 -2.74 -20.71 10.70
N LEU A 35 -3.89 -20.83 10.06
CA LEU A 35 -4.60 -22.09 9.84
C LEU A 35 -4.77 -22.33 8.33
N PHE A 36 -3.80 -22.99 7.71
CA PHE A 36 -3.88 -23.35 6.29
C PHE A 36 -4.92 -24.43 6.02
N SER A 37 -5.45 -24.46 4.79
CA SER A 37 -6.42 -25.49 4.36
C SER A 37 -7.70 -25.52 5.22
N ARG A 38 -8.13 -24.36 5.72
CA ARG A 38 -9.44 -24.14 6.34
C ARG A 38 -10.29 -23.35 5.35
N GLU A 39 -11.29 -23.99 4.78
CA GLU A 39 -12.19 -23.35 3.82
C GLU A 39 -13.37 -22.73 4.56
N LEU A 40 -13.65 -21.45 4.31
CA LEU A 40 -14.85 -20.79 4.84
C LEU A 40 -16.07 -21.17 3.99
N GLU A 41 -16.91 -22.07 4.50
CA GLU A 41 -18.14 -22.51 3.82
C GLU A 41 -19.26 -21.46 3.97
N ALA A 42 -19.42 -20.90 5.18
CA ALA A 42 -20.44 -19.92 5.50
C ALA A 42 -20.04 -19.05 6.69
N PHE A 43 -20.66 -17.88 6.82
CA PHE A 43 -20.56 -17.06 8.03
C PHE A 43 -21.87 -16.31 8.28
N SER A 44 -22.02 -15.83 9.51
CA SER A 44 -23.10 -14.93 9.92
C SER A 44 -22.56 -13.87 10.86
N GLN A 45 -23.27 -12.75 10.95
CA GLN A 45 -22.94 -11.65 11.86
C GLN A 45 -24.17 -11.32 12.70
N GLN A 46 -24.05 -11.47 14.02
CA GLN A 46 -25.13 -11.29 15.00
C GLN A 46 -24.54 -10.83 16.34
N ASN A 47 -25.30 -10.06 17.12
CA ASN A 47 -24.98 -9.69 18.51
C ASN A 47 -23.57 -9.13 18.74
N GLY A 48 -23.01 -8.39 17.78
CA GLY A 48 -21.67 -7.83 17.93
C GLY A 48 -20.52 -8.76 17.53
N GLU A 49 -20.80 -9.92 16.94
CA GLU A 49 -19.80 -10.92 16.57
C GLU A 49 -20.03 -11.45 15.14
N VAL A 50 -18.98 -12.05 14.58
CA VAL A 50 -18.99 -12.83 13.34
C VAL A 50 -18.75 -14.30 13.70
N THR A 51 -19.67 -15.17 13.29
CA THR A 51 -19.53 -16.63 13.43
C THR A 51 -19.16 -17.23 12.07
N LEU A 52 -18.02 -17.90 12.01
CA LEU A 52 -17.47 -18.56 10.82
C LEU A 52 -17.68 -20.06 10.91
N ASN A 53 -18.15 -20.68 9.83
CA ASN A 53 -18.20 -22.12 9.66
C ASN A 53 -17.11 -22.53 8.68
N LEU A 54 -16.08 -23.20 9.21
CA LEU A 54 -14.91 -23.61 8.45
C LEU A 54 -14.92 -25.11 8.26
N LYS A 55 -14.41 -25.56 7.11
CA LYS A 55 -14.15 -26.96 6.81
C LYS A 55 -12.65 -27.22 6.91
N ALA A 56 -12.29 -28.14 7.80
CA ALA A 56 -10.91 -28.60 7.99
C ALA A 56 -10.50 -29.61 6.90
N PRO A 57 -9.19 -29.89 6.76
CA PRO A 57 -8.66 -30.79 5.72
C PRO A 57 -9.21 -32.23 5.79
N ASP A 58 -9.55 -32.70 6.98
CA ASP A 58 -10.15 -34.01 7.24
C ASP A 58 -11.67 -34.05 6.99
N GLY A 59 -12.25 -32.93 6.56
CA GLY A 59 -13.68 -32.76 6.32
C GLY A 59 -14.49 -32.41 7.57
N GLN A 60 -13.88 -32.32 8.75
CA GLN A 60 -14.58 -31.85 9.95
C GLN A 60 -14.99 -30.39 9.81
N ARG A 61 -16.13 -30.05 10.39
CA ARG A 61 -16.61 -28.67 10.46
C ARG A 61 -16.28 -28.08 11.81
N GLU A 62 -15.66 -26.91 11.80
CA GLU A 62 -15.34 -26.13 12.99
C GLU A 62 -16.07 -24.79 12.95
N THR A 63 -16.49 -24.31 14.11
CA THR A 63 -17.12 -23.00 14.25
C THR A 63 -16.19 -22.07 15.02
N VAL A 64 -15.89 -20.92 14.44
CA VAL A 64 -15.03 -19.88 15.05
C VAL A 64 -15.84 -18.62 15.24
N LYS A 65 -15.80 -18.05 16.44
CA LYS A 65 -16.39 -16.73 16.73
C LYS A 65 -15.28 -15.68 16.81
N ALA A 66 -15.54 -14.52 16.23
CA ALA A 66 -14.64 -13.38 16.25
C ALA A 66 -15.42 -12.07 16.34
N GLN A 67 -14.81 -11.02 16.87
CA GLN A 67 -15.45 -9.69 16.90
C GLN A 67 -15.49 -9.03 15.52
N TRP A 68 -14.52 -9.37 14.66
CA TRP A 68 -14.31 -8.80 13.33
C TRP A 68 -13.81 -9.85 12.35
N LEU A 69 -14.18 -9.69 11.07
CA LEU A 69 -13.65 -10.46 9.96
C LEU A 69 -13.04 -9.52 8.92
N VAL A 70 -11.78 -9.76 8.53
CA VAL A 70 -11.17 -9.10 7.37
C VAL A 70 -10.99 -10.13 6.27
N ALA A 71 -11.76 -10.00 5.20
CA ALA A 71 -11.72 -10.87 4.04
C ALA A 71 -10.61 -10.44 3.08
N CYS A 72 -9.54 -11.25 3.05
CA CYS A 72 -8.44 -11.16 2.11
C CYS A 72 -8.45 -12.36 1.12
N ASP A 73 -9.65 -12.85 0.76
CA ASP A 73 -9.89 -14.12 0.05
C ASP A 73 -9.84 -14.00 -1.49
N GLY A 74 -9.21 -12.93 -2.00
CA GLY A 74 -8.87 -12.77 -3.41
C GLY A 74 -10.03 -12.35 -4.32
N GLY A 75 -9.77 -12.30 -5.62
CA GLY A 75 -10.71 -11.75 -6.61
C GLY A 75 -12.05 -12.51 -6.69
N GLY A 76 -12.01 -13.82 -6.42
CA GLY A 76 -13.17 -14.70 -6.34
C GLY A 76 -13.93 -14.68 -5.02
N SER A 77 -13.65 -13.69 -4.15
CA SER A 77 -14.12 -13.58 -2.76
C SER A 77 -15.52 -14.17 -2.55
N ASN A 78 -15.60 -15.23 -1.75
CA ASN A 78 -16.87 -15.82 -1.32
C ASN A 78 -17.55 -14.90 -0.31
N VAL A 79 -16.76 -14.25 0.55
CA VAL A 79 -17.28 -13.33 1.56
C VAL A 79 -18.02 -12.16 0.91
N ARG A 80 -17.40 -11.48 -0.06
CA ARG A 80 -18.03 -10.37 -0.79
C ARG A 80 -19.35 -10.79 -1.45
N ARG A 81 -19.36 -11.97 -2.09
CA ARG A 81 -20.55 -12.50 -2.77
C ARG A 81 -21.67 -12.83 -1.78
N SER A 82 -21.34 -13.46 -0.66
CA SER A 82 -22.30 -13.80 0.40
C SER A 82 -22.94 -12.55 1.04
N LEU A 83 -22.22 -11.43 1.10
CA LEU A 83 -22.74 -10.14 1.55
C LEU A 83 -23.55 -9.39 0.49
N ASN A 84 -23.70 -9.95 -0.72
CA ASN A 84 -24.32 -9.30 -1.87
C ASN A 84 -23.73 -7.91 -2.17
N VAL A 85 -22.42 -7.74 -1.99
CA VAL A 85 -21.74 -6.48 -2.30
C VAL A 85 -21.47 -6.41 -3.80
N PRO A 86 -22.00 -5.40 -4.53
CA PRO A 86 -21.73 -5.23 -5.94
C PRO A 86 -20.24 -5.06 -6.22
N PHE A 87 -19.79 -5.68 -7.31
CA PHE A 87 -18.41 -5.63 -7.76
C PHE A 87 -18.34 -5.02 -9.15
N GLU A 88 -18.35 -3.69 -9.17
CA GLU A 88 -18.49 -2.87 -10.37
C GLU A 88 -17.20 -2.85 -11.18
N GLY A 89 -17.31 -2.79 -12.51
CA GLY A 89 -16.18 -2.50 -13.39
C GLY A 89 -16.25 -3.18 -14.75
N LYS A 90 -15.12 -3.21 -15.46
CA LYS A 90 -15.03 -3.66 -16.86
C LYS A 90 -14.13 -4.88 -16.98
N ILE A 91 -14.57 -5.88 -17.73
CA ILE A 91 -13.71 -6.99 -18.16
C ILE A 91 -12.96 -6.47 -19.38
N ALA A 92 -11.64 -6.45 -19.35
CA ALA A 92 -10.90 -6.19 -20.58
C ALA A 92 -11.05 -7.41 -21.49
N PRO A 93 -11.33 -7.23 -22.79
CA PRO A 93 -11.52 -8.36 -23.70
C PRO A 93 -10.23 -9.18 -23.91
N ASN A 94 -9.06 -8.59 -23.64
CA ASN A 94 -7.78 -9.19 -23.98
C ASN A 94 -7.25 -10.07 -22.84
N GLN A 95 -7.06 -11.35 -23.15
CA GLN A 95 -6.37 -12.32 -22.31
C GLN A 95 -4.88 -12.30 -22.62
N TRP A 96 -4.07 -12.72 -21.66
CA TRP A 96 -2.61 -12.74 -21.78
C TRP A 96 -2.07 -14.04 -21.21
N ILE A 97 -1.09 -14.64 -21.88
CA ILE A 97 -0.35 -15.79 -21.35
C ILE A 97 0.93 -15.28 -20.68
N VAL A 98 1.10 -15.61 -19.39
CA VAL A 98 2.36 -15.41 -18.66
C VAL A 98 3.20 -16.66 -18.79
N VAL A 99 4.49 -16.49 -19.06
CA VAL A 99 5.50 -17.54 -19.14
C VAL A 99 6.68 -17.10 -18.29
N ASP A 100 6.96 -17.81 -17.20
CA ASP A 100 8.14 -17.55 -16.38
C ASP A 100 9.20 -18.62 -16.66
N ILE A 101 10.43 -18.21 -16.97
CA ILE A 101 11.58 -19.09 -17.16
C ILE A 101 12.62 -18.88 -16.06
N ALA A 102 13.31 -19.94 -15.64
CA ALA A 102 14.34 -19.90 -14.60
C ALA A 102 15.73 -19.51 -15.12
N ASN A 103 15.96 -19.69 -16.42
CA ASN A 103 17.26 -19.55 -17.06
C ASN A 103 17.29 -18.37 -18.04
N ASP A 104 17.10 -17.13 -17.55
CA ASP A 104 17.10 -15.91 -18.38
C ASP A 104 18.33 -15.83 -19.32
N PRO A 105 18.16 -16.00 -20.64
CA PRO A 105 19.29 -16.03 -21.57
C PRO A 105 19.62 -14.62 -22.11
N LEU A 106 18.83 -13.60 -21.80
CA LEU A 106 18.99 -12.26 -22.34
C LEU A 106 19.86 -11.37 -21.43
N SER A 107 20.09 -11.77 -20.17
CA SER A 107 21.05 -11.16 -19.24
C SER A 107 20.98 -9.62 -19.11
N THR A 108 19.82 -9.02 -19.37
CA THR A 108 19.57 -7.58 -19.18
C THR A 108 18.57 -7.35 -18.05
N PRO A 109 18.81 -6.40 -17.13
CA PRO A 109 17.96 -6.15 -15.96
C PRO A 109 16.71 -5.30 -16.30
N HIS A 110 16.37 -5.20 -17.59
CA HIS A 110 15.35 -4.29 -18.08
C HIS A 110 13.99 -4.96 -18.17
N VAL A 111 12.95 -4.13 -18.01
CA VAL A 111 11.56 -4.48 -18.32
C VAL A 111 11.21 -3.78 -19.62
N TYR A 112 10.82 -4.56 -20.62
CA TYR A 112 10.41 -4.10 -21.94
C TYR A 112 8.90 -4.28 -22.08
N LEU A 113 8.22 -3.19 -22.44
CA LEU A 113 6.82 -3.22 -22.85
C LEU A 113 6.80 -3.00 -24.37
N CYS A 114 6.67 -4.10 -25.10
CA CYS A 114 6.79 -4.13 -26.55
C CYS A 114 5.41 -4.04 -27.18
N CYS A 115 5.16 -2.90 -27.83
CA CYS A 115 3.86 -2.59 -28.38
C CYS A 115 3.69 -3.07 -29.84
N ASP A 116 4.08 -4.33 -30.11
CA ASP A 116 3.98 -4.96 -31.43
C ASP A 116 2.54 -4.88 -31.96
N PRO A 117 2.29 -4.29 -33.15
CA PRO A 117 0.96 -4.13 -33.71
C PRO A 117 0.27 -5.46 -34.10
N VAL A 118 1.02 -6.57 -34.15
CA VAL A 118 0.48 -7.92 -34.39
C VAL A 118 0.16 -8.61 -33.08
N ARG A 119 1.12 -8.70 -32.15
CA ARG A 119 0.91 -9.27 -30.82
C ARG A 119 1.79 -8.56 -29.79
N PRO A 120 1.24 -7.59 -29.03
CA PRO A 120 1.94 -6.95 -27.94
C PRO A 120 2.48 -7.95 -26.93
N TYR A 121 3.64 -7.66 -26.36
CA TYR A 121 4.26 -8.52 -25.36
C TYR A 121 5.05 -7.72 -24.31
N VAL A 122 5.28 -8.34 -23.16
CA VAL A 122 6.13 -7.82 -22.08
C VAL A 122 7.27 -8.79 -21.86
N SER A 123 8.48 -8.27 -21.62
CA SER A 123 9.65 -9.03 -21.18
C SER A 123 10.22 -8.38 -19.94
N ALA A 124 10.06 -9.02 -18.79
CA ALA A 124 10.44 -8.47 -17.49
C ALA A 124 11.49 -9.35 -16.82
N ALA A 125 12.69 -8.80 -16.61
CA ALA A 125 13.69 -9.42 -15.75
C ALA A 125 13.23 -9.38 -14.29
N LEU A 126 13.32 -10.52 -13.61
CA LEU A 126 13.00 -10.71 -12.20
C LEU A 126 14.26 -11.22 -11.46
N PRO A 127 14.27 -11.22 -10.12
CA PRO A 127 15.40 -11.75 -9.36
C PRO A 127 15.69 -13.23 -9.67
N HIS A 128 16.90 -13.68 -9.32
CA HIS A 128 17.36 -15.08 -9.46
C HIS A 128 17.39 -15.59 -10.90
N ALA A 129 17.74 -14.72 -11.85
CA ALA A 129 17.75 -15.02 -13.29
C ALA A 129 16.40 -15.50 -13.84
N VAL A 130 15.30 -15.21 -13.14
CA VAL A 130 13.96 -15.46 -13.65
C VAL A 130 13.61 -14.39 -14.67
N ARG A 131 13.03 -14.79 -15.81
CA ARG A 131 12.43 -13.85 -16.75
C ARG A 131 10.97 -14.17 -16.99
N ARG A 132 10.14 -13.13 -16.89
CA ARG A 132 8.71 -13.20 -17.23
C ARG A 132 8.49 -12.68 -18.63
N PHE A 133 7.79 -13.48 -19.43
CA PHE A 133 7.16 -13.03 -20.66
C PHE A 133 5.66 -12.98 -20.49
N GLU A 134 5.04 -11.96 -21.07
CA GLU A 134 3.59 -11.89 -21.18
C GLU A 134 3.25 -11.64 -22.64
N PHE A 135 2.45 -12.51 -23.24
CA PHE A 135 1.99 -12.35 -24.62
C PHE A 135 0.49 -12.19 -24.64
N MET A 136 -0.01 -11.23 -25.43
CA MET A 136 -1.44 -11.13 -25.67
C MET A 136 -1.95 -12.39 -26.38
N ALA A 137 -3.04 -12.97 -25.85
CA ALA A 137 -3.79 -14.00 -26.55
C ALA A 137 -4.64 -13.34 -27.63
N MET A 138 -4.55 -13.84 -28.85
CA MET A 138 -5.28 -13.33 -30.01
C MET A 138 -6.70 -13.92 -30.03
N PRO A 139 -7.68 -13.25 -30.69
CA PRO A 139 -9.02 -13.79 -30.82
C PRO A 139 -9.02 -15.21 -31.41
N GLY A 140 -9.68 -16.14 -30.72
CA GLY A 140 -9.75 -17.56 -31.12
C GLY A 140 -8.66 -18.46 -30.53
N GLU A 141 -7.66 -17.90 -29.85
CA GLU A 141 -6.66 -18.69 -29.13
C GLU A 141 -7.16 -19.06 -27.72
N THR A 142 -6.94 -20.30 -27.32
CA THR A 142 -7.23 -20.79 -25.96
C THR A 142 -5.95 -21.03 -25.17
N GLU A 143 -6.06 -21.07 -23.84
CA GLU A 143 -4.92 -21.43 -22.97
C GLU A 143 -4.33 -22.79 -23.35
N ALA A 144 -5.17 -23.78 -23.65
CA ALA A 144 -4.73 -25.12 -24.03
C ALA A 144 -3.85 -25.07 -25.29
N GLN A 145 -4.31 -24.37 -26.35
CA GLN A 145 -3.56 -24.21 -27.58
C GLN A 145 -2.24 -23.45 -27.36
N LEU A 146 -2.27 -22.33 -26.65
CA LEU A 146 -1.06 -21.53 -26.38
C LEU A 146 -0.03 -22.28 -25.51
N SER A 147 -0.51 -23.21 -24.68
CA SER A 147 0.30 -24.06 -23.82
C SER A 147 0.93 -25.25 -24.56
N GLU A 148 0.53 -25.54 -25.81
CA GLU A 148 1.14 -26.59 -26.60
C GLU A 148 2.61 -26.25 -26.90
N PRO A 149 3.54 -27.22 -26.78
CA PRO A 149 4.97 -26.96 -26.92
C PRO A 149 5.36 -26.22 -28.20
N GLN A 150 4.71 -26.54 -29.32
CA GLN A 150 4.98 -25.91 -30.61
C GLN A 150 4.56 -24.44 -30.64
N ASN A 151 3.38 -24.10 -30.10
CA ASN A 151 2.87 -22.74 -30.05
C ASN A 151 3.65 -21.89 -29.03
N MET A 152 4.00 -22.48 -27.89
CA MET A 152 4.87 -21.85 -26.90
C MET A 152 6.25 -21.53 -27.49
N ARG A 153 6.85 -22.48 -28.22
CA ARG A 153 8.12 -22.27 -28.93
C ARG A 153 8.02 -21.11 -29.93
N GLN A 154 6.91 -21.01 -30.69
CA GLN A 154 6.69 -19.90 -31.63
C GLN A 154 6.62 -18.56 -30.90
N LEU A 155 5.91 -18.48 -29.77
CA LEU A 155 5.85 -17.25 -28.95
C LEU A 155 7.24 -16.86 -28.45
N LEU A 156 7.97 -17.81 -27.87
CA LEU A 156 9.29 -17.56 -27.29
C LEU A 156 10.34 -17.21 -28.36
N SER A 157 10.23 -17.73 -29.58
CA SER A 157 11.14 -17.38 -30.68
C SER A 157 11.12 -15.89 -31.07
N LYS A 158 10.05 -15.15 -30.69
CA LYS A 158 10.00 -13.70 -30.89
C LYS A 158 10.95 -12.93 -29.97
N VAL A 159 11.30 -13.50 -28.82
CA VAL A 159 11.99 -12.80 -27.73
C VAL A 159 13.26 -13.49 -27.27
N LEU A 160 13.43 -14.78 -27.59
CA LEU A 160 14.60 -15.58 -27.22
C LEU A 160 15.42 -15.99 -28.45
N PRO A 161 16.76 -15.96 -28.36
CA PRO A 161 17.63 -16.45 -29.43
C PRO A 161 17.56 -17.98 -29.59
N ASN A 162 17.33 -18.72 -28.50
CA ASN A 162 17.15 -20.16 -28.52
C ASN A 162 15.90 -20.54 -27.70
N PRO A 163 14.74 -20.72 -28.33
CA PRO A 163 13.49 -21.05 -27.64
C PRO A 163 13.42 -22.50 -27.14
N ASP A 164 14.38 -23.36 -27.52
CA ASP A 164 14.41 -24.77 -27.10
C ASP A 164 15.14 -24.99 -25.77
N ASN A 165 15.97 -24.02 -25.37
CA ASN A 165 16.73 -24.09 -24.12
C ASN A 165 16.07 -23.24 -23.03
N VAL A 166 14.86 -23.62 -22.64
CA VAL A 166 14.08 -22.90 -21.62
C VAL A 166 13.69 -23.81 -20.46
N GLU A 167 13.99 -23.38 -19.25
CA GLU A 167 13.56 -24.02 -18.02
C GLU A 167 12.27 -23.34 -17.54
N LEU A 168 11.13 -23.91 -17.96
CA LEU A 168 9.81 -23.34 -17.66
C LEU A 168 9.48 -23.52 -16.16
N ILE A 169 9.21 -22.41 -15.48
CA ILE A 169 8.70 -22.40 -14.10
C ILE A 169 7.18 -22.54 -14.12
N ARG A 170 6.50 -21.70 -14.92
CA ARG A 170 5.04 -21.72 -15.05
C ARG A 170 4.56 -21.07 -16.34
N GLN A 171 3.38 -21.51 -16.77
CA GLN A 171 2.59 -20.87 -17.82
C GLN A 171 1.12 -20.77 -17.40
N ARG A 172 0.50 -19.60 -17.57
CA ARG A 172 -0.92 -19.37 -17.24
C ARG A 172 -1.53 -18.28 -18.10
N VAL A 173 -2.76 -18.50 -18.57
CA VAL A 173 -3.56 -17.43 -19.17
C VAL A 173 -4.32 -16.69 -18.08
N TYR A 174 -4.28 -15.36 -18.13
CA TYR A 174 -5.02 -14.49 -17.23
C TYR A 174 -5.86 -13.50 -18.01
N THR A 175 -7.03 -13.19 -17.46
CA THR A 175 -7.92 -12.14 -17.98
C THR A 175 -7.74 -10.88 -17.16
N HIS A 176 -7.48 -9.76 -17.82
CA HIS A 176 -7.37 -8.47 -17.17
C HIS A 176 -8.75 -8.00 -16.71
N ASN A 177 -9.00 -8.05 -15.41
CA ASN A 177 -10.20 -7.51 -14.81
C ASN A 177 -9.90 -6.17 -14.13
N ALA A 178 -10.79 -5.20 -14.32
CA ALA A 178 -10.86 -3.99 -13.53
C ALA A 178 -12.17 -4.06 -12.75
N ARG A 179 -12.09 -4.22 -11.42
CA ARG A 179 -13.26 -4.34 -10.55
C ARG A 179 -13.05 -3.63 -9.22
N LEU A 180 -14.10 -3.07 -8.67
CA LEU A 180 -14.11 -2.36 -7.39
C LEU A 180 -15.39 -2.69 -6.63
N ALA A 181 -15.26 -3.06 -5.36
CA ALA A 181 -16.40 -3.27 -4.49
C ALA A 181 -17.06 -1.93 -4.19
N GLU A 182 -18.40 -1.90 -4.21
CA GLU A 182 -19.16 -0.71 -3.85
C GLU A 182 -18.86 -0.29 -2.40
N ARG A 183 -18.82 -1.30 -1.51
CA ARG A 183 -18.58 -1.13 -0.08
C ARG A 183 -17.41 -2.01 0.36
N PHE A 184 -16.51 -1.43 1.17
CA PHE A 184 -15.34 -2.11 1.73
C PHE A 184 -15.59 -2.61 3.15
N ARG A 185 -16.67 -2.14 3.79
CA ARG A 185 -17.11 -2.57 5.11
C ARG A 185 -18.61 -2.78 5.10
N ILE A 186 -19.05 -3.86 5.74
CA ILE A 186 -20.43 -4.22 5.98
C ILE A 186 -20.48 -4.71 7.43
N ASP A 187 -21.02 -3.88 8.32
CA ASP A 187 -21.04 -4.10 9.76
C ASP A 187 -19.65 -4.50 10.31
N ARG A 188 -19.44 -5.80 10.58
CA ARG A 188 -18.24 -6.37 11.19
C ARG A 188 -17.31 -7.09 10.21
N VAL A 189 -17.65 -7.04 8.93
CA VAL A 189 -16.85 -7.62 7.85
C VAL A 189 -16.23 -6.52 7.01
N LEU A 190 -14.91 -6.58 6.83
CA LEU A 190 -14.13 -5.71 5.96
C LEU A 190 -13.56 -6.50 4.79
N LEU A 191 -13.47 -5.89 3.61
CA LEU A 191 -12.84 -6.46 2.42
C LEU A 191 -11.51 -5.77 2.16
N ALA A 192 -10.43 -6.51 1.88
CA ALA A 192 -9.11 -5.95 1.58
C ALA A 192 -8.42 -6.65 0.41
N GLY A 193 -7.57 -5.91 -0.32
CA GLY A 193 -6.87 -6.42 -1.49
C GLY A 193 -7.82 -6.84 -2.61
N ASP A 194 -7.54 -7.96 -3.27
CA ASP A 194 -8.30 -8.43 -4.42
C ASP A 194 -9.78 -8.75 -4.10
N ALA A 195 -10.12 -8.97 -2.83
CA ALA A 195 -11.51 -9.09 -2.39
C ALA A 195 -12.28 -7.76 -2.56
N ALA A 196 -11.60 -6.62 -2.40
CA ALA A 196 -12.17 -5.28 -2.51
C ALA A 196 -11.94 -4.63 -3.89
N HIS A 197 -10.82 -4.90 -4.57
CA HIS A 197 -10.53 -4.34 -5.89
C HIS A 197 -9.58 -5.22 -6.69
N ILE A 198 -9.88 -5.42 -7.98
CA ILE A 198 -8.98 -6.06 -8.94
C ILE A 198 -8.54 -5.01 -9.94
N MET A 199 -7.23 -4.98 -10.21
CA MET A 199 -6.60 -4.03 -11.12
C MET A 199 -5.94 -4.76 -12.29
N PRO A 200 -5.95 -4.19 -13.50
CA PRO A 200 -5.13 -4.70 -14.59
C PRO A 200 -3.64 -4.73 -14.23
N VAL A 201 -2.93 -5.79 -14.64
CA VAL A 201 -1.57 -6.13 -14.20
C VAL A 201 -0.49 -5.24 -14.82
N TRP A 202 -0.85 -4.35 -15.75
CA TRP A 202 0.06 -3.49 -16.52
C TRP A 202 1.10 -2.69 -15.72
N GLN A 203 0.89 -2.47 -14.43
CA GLN A 203 1.85 -1.79 -13.54
C GLN A 203 2.17 -2.56 -12.24
N GLY A 204 1.81 -3.85 -12.15
CA GLY A 204 2.07 -4.68 -10.96
C GLY A 204 1.45 -4.14 -9.68
N GLN A 205 0.26 -3.52 -9.75
CA GLN A 205 -0.30 -2.76 -8.62
C GLN A 205 -1.18 -3.59 -7.66
N GLY A 206 -1.70 -4.75 -8.05
CA GLY A 206 -2.61 -5.55 -7.21
C GLY A 206 -2.02 -5.86 -5.83
N TYR A 207 -0.89 -6.59 -5.80
CA TYR A 207 -0.16 -6.91 -4.55
C TYR A 207 0.17 -5.65 -3.73
N ASN A 208 0.68 -4.61 -4.38
CA ASN A 208 1.04 -3.35 -3.73
C ASN A 208 -0.18 -2.64 -3.10
N SER A 209 -1.33 -2.67 -3.79
CA SER A 209 -2.56 -2.05 -3.31
C SER A 209 -3.15 -2.83 -2.13
N GLY A 210 -3.15 -4.17 -2.21
CA GLY A 210 -3.57 -5.03 -1.10
C GLY A 210 -2.70 -4.84 0.15
N MET A 211 -1.38 -4.70 -0.02
CA MET A 211 -0.50 -4.40 1.11
C MET A 211 -0.81 -3.03 1.74
N ARG A 212 -1.06 -2.01 0.92
CA ARG A 212 -1.48 -0.68 1.42
C ARG A 212 -2.81 -0.72 2.16
N ASP A 213 -3.74 -1.57 1.73
CA ASP A 213 -5.01 -1.76 2.44
C ASP A 213 -4.78 -2.37 3.83
N ALA A 214 -3.97 -3.43 3.91
CA ALA A 214 -3.61 -4.05 5.17
C ALA A 214 -2.95 -3.05 6.13
N PHE A 215 -1.97 -2.27 5.65
CA PHE A 215 -1.31 -1.22 6.44
C PHE A 215 -2.27 -0.11 6.91
N ASN A 216 -3.20 0.31 6.05
CA ASN A 216 -4.19 1.33 6.41
C ASN A 216 -5.20 0.83 7.46
N LEU A 217 -5.62 -0.44 7.34
CA LEU A 217 -6.65 -1.02 8.18
C LEU A 217 -6.09 -1.49 9.54
N ALA A 218 -4.87 -2.05 9.57
CA ALA A 218 -4.32 -2.71 10.76
C ALA A 218 -4.32 -1.80 12.01
N TRP A 219 -3.86 -0.55 11.89
CA TRP A 219 -3.81 0.35 13.04
C TRP A 219 -5.19 0.83 13.47
N LYS A 220 -6.12 1.05 12.52
CA LYS A 220 -7.50 1.45 12.81
C LYS A 220 -8.24 0.36 13.56
N LEU A 221 -8.13 -0.86 13.06
CA LEU A 221 -8.73 -2.04 13.67
C LEU A 221 -8.11 -2.32 15.05
N ALA A 222 -6.80 -2.13 15.22
CA ALA A 222 -6.17 -2.23 16.52
C ALA A 222 -6.70 -1.19 17.52
N LEU A 223 -6.94 0.06 17.11
CA LEU A 223 -7.54 1.06 18.01
C LEU A 223 -8.97 0.68 18.41
N VAL A 224 -9.78 0.20 17.46
CA VAL A 224 -11.16 -0.22 17.73
C VAL A 224 -11.22 -1.43 18.66
N ILE A 225 -10.45 -2.49 18.37
CA ILE A 225 -10.42 -3.71 19.20
C ILE A 225 -9.94 -3.41 20.63
N ASN A 226 -9.02 -2.46 20.80
CA ASN A 226 -8.53 -2.05 22.12
C ASN A 226 -9.41 -0.99 22.81
N GLY A 227 -10.58 -0.66 22.26
CA GLY A 227 -11.50 0.32 22.84
C GLY A 227 -10.97 1.76 22.87
N LYS A 228 -9.97 2.07 22.03
CA LYS A 228 -9.34 3.40 21.91
C LYS A 228 -10.01 4.29 20.87
N ALA A 229 -10.85 3.70 20.02
CA ALA A 229 -11.66 4.41 19.03
C ALA A 229 -12.98 3.67 18.80
N ASP A 230 -14.02 4.42 18.44
CA ASP A 230 -15.28 3.83 18.00
C ASP A 230 -15.15 3.18 16.62
N ASP A 231 -16.04 2.22 16.34
CA ASP A 231 -16.14 1.50 15.08
C ASP A 231 -16.19 2.42 13.85
N ALA A 232 -16.70 3.65 13.98
CA ALA A 232 -16.77 4.65 12.91
C ALA A 232 -15.40 5.00 12.31
N LEU A 233 -14.31 4.85 13.06
CA LEU A 233 -12.95 5.00 12.54
C LEU A 233 -12.70 4.08 11.33
N LEU A 234 -13.28 2.87 11.33
CA LEU A 234 -13.11 1.92 10.23
C LEU A 234 -13.78 2.39 8.93
N ASP A 235 -14.75 3.29 8.97
CA ASP A 235 -15.39 3.83 7.75
C ASP A 235 -14.43 4.72 6.97
N THR A 236 -13.42 5.28 7.64
CA THR A 236 -12.35 6.04 6.98
C THR A 236 -11.50 5.17 6.06
N TYR A 237 -11.46 3.84 6.25
CA TYR A 237 -10.72 2.93 5.37
C TYR A 237 -11.23 3.03 3.92
N GLN A 238 -12.55 2.99 3.72
CA GLN A 238 -13.14 3.13 2.39
C GLN A 238 -12.89 4.53 1.82
N GLN A 239 -13.11 5.58 2.62
CA GLN A 239 -12.93 6.97 2.20
C GLN A 239 -11.50 7.24 1.70
N GLU A 240 -10.51 6.62 2.33
CA GLU A 240 -9.10 6.82 1.99
C GLU A 240 -8.65 5.94 0.81
N ARG A 241 -9.15 4.70 0.71
CA ARG A 241 -8.58 3.69 -0.20
C ARG A 241 -9.36 3.54 -1.51
N ARG A 242 -10.68 3.76 -1.51
CA ARG A 242 -11.53 3.49 -2.68
C ARG A 242 -11.21 4.41 -3.85
N ASP A 243 -11.03 5.71 -3.61
CA ASP A 243 -10.72 6.68 -4.67
C ASP A 243 -9.34 6.45 -5.27
N HIS A 244 -8.36 6.10 -4.44
CA HIS A 244 -7.03 5.72 -4.91
C HIS A 244 -7.10 4.43 -5.75
N ALA A 245 -7.84 3.42 -5.31
CA ALA A 245 -8.04 2.19 -6.07
C ALA A 245 -8.70 2.48 -7.43
N LYS A 246 -9.74 3.32 -7.44
CA LYS A 246 -10.39 3.76 -8.68
C LYS A 246 -9.43 4.49 -9.63
N ALA A 247 -8.66 5.46 -9.14
CA ALA A 247 -7.70 6.20 -9.96
C ALA A 247 -6.63 5.27 -10.56
N MET A 248 -6.16 4.27 -9.80
CA MET A 248 -5.20 3.28 -10.28
C MET A 248 -5.82 2.32 -11.29
N ILE A 249 -7.08 1.94 -11.14
CA ILE A 249 -7.85 1.18 -12.15
C ILE A 249 -7.94 1.97 -13.45
N ASP A 250 -8.38 3.23 -13.38
CA ASP A 250 -8.57 4.09 -14.57
C ASP A 250 -7.22 4.32 -15.30
N LEU A 251 -6.12 4.52 -14.56
CA LEU A 251 -4.77 4.61 -15.11
C LEU A 251 -4.33 3.31 -15.79
N SER A 252 -4.59 2.15 -15.17
CA SER A 252 -4.20 0.85 -15.69
C SER A 252 -4.99 0.47 -16.94
N VAL A 253 -6.27 0.84 -17.01
CA VAL A 253 -7.11 0.70 -18.22
C VAL A 253 -6.58 1.58 -19.35
N THR A 254 -6.24 2.84 -19.05
CA THR A 254 -5.68 3.77 -20.04
C THR A 254 -4.35 3.28 -20.60
N ALA A 255 -3.45 2.81 -19.72
CA ALA A 255 -2.16 2.23 -20.13
C ALA A 255 -2.34 1.02 -21.06
N GLY A 256 -3.29 0.12 -20.74
CA GLY A 256 -3.60 -1.02 -21.59
C GLY A 256 -4.04 -0.64 -23.01
N ASN A 257 -4.87 0.40 -23.15
CA ASN A 257 -5.32 0.89 -24.47
C ASN A 257 -4.19 1.50 -25.32
N VAL A 258 -3.18 2.09 -24.67
CA VAL A 258 -1.99 2.65 -25.36
C VAL A 258 -1.04 1.53 -25.81
N LEU A 259 -0.84 0.53 -24.96
CA LEU A 259 0.07 -0.60 -25.22
C LEU A 259 -0.49 -1.55 -26.28
N ALA A 260 -1.78 -1.88 -26.16
CA ALA A 260 -2.48 -2.82 -27.03
C ALA A 260 -3.68 -2.13 -27.71
N PRO A 261 -3.45 -1.23 -28.69
CA PRO A 261 -4.53 -0.52 -29.36
C PRO A 261 -5.38 -1.50 -30.19
N PRO A 262 -6.71 -1.32 -30.22
CA PRO A 262 -7.62 -2.26 -30.88
C PRO A 262 -7.54 -2.24 -32.42
N LYS A 263 -6.91 -1.22 -33.02
CA LYS A 263 -6.74 -1.10 -34.48
C LYS A 263 -5.29 -0.81 -34.82
N ARG A 264 -4.79 -1.42 -35.89
CA ARG A 264 -3.39 -1.32 -36.33
C ARG A 264 -2.95 0.12 -36.63
N TRP A 265 -3.82 0.95 -37.20
CA TRP A 265 -3.50 2.35 -37.52
C TRP A 265 -3.36 3.23 -36.27
N HIS A 266 -4.07 2.94 -35.18
CA HIS A 266 -3.85 3.63 -33.90
C HIS A 266 -2.43 3.37 -33.39
N GLY A 267 -1.88 2.16 -33.60
CA GLY A 267 -0.50 1.84 -33.31
C GLY A 267 0.49 2.69 -34.09
N ALA A 268 0.26 2.87 -35.40
CA ALA A 268 1.11 3.73 -36.23
C ALA A 268 1.10 5.20 -35.78
N VAL A 269 -0.07 5.74 -35.41
CA VAL A 269 -0.17 7.11 -34.86
C VAL A 269 0.57 7.21 -33.53
N ARG A 270 0.35 6.26 -32.61
CA ARG A 270 1.07 6.19 -31.33
C ARG A 270 2.58 6.17 -31.56
N ASP A 271 3.08 5.32 -32.45
CA ASP A 271 4.51 5.17 -32.70
C ASP A 271 5.12 6.46 -33.24
N GLY A 272 4.42 7.15 -34.15
CA GLY A 272 4.81 8.47 -34.63
C GLY A 272 4.87 9.53 -33.52
N VAL A 273 3.86 9.57 -32.64
CA VAL A 273 3.83 10.48 -31.48
C VAL A 273 4.94 10.14 -30.49
N SER A 274 5.15 8.86 -30.15
CA SER A 274 6.21 8.42 -29.25
C SER A 274 7.60 8.74 -29.80
N TRP A 275 7.81 8.57 -31.11
CA TRP A 275 9.04 8.97 -31.78
C TRP A 275 9.30 10.47 -31.65
N LEU A 276 8.28 11.31 -31.86
CA LEU A 276 8.40 12.76 -31.68
C LEU A 276 8.67 13.16 -30.22
N LEU A 277 7.99 12.54 -29.26
CA LEU A 277 8.15 12.84 -27.82
C LEU A 277 9.54 12.47 -27.29
N ASN A 278 10.23 11.52 -27.92
CA ASN A 278 11.61 11.16 -27.55
C ASN A 278 12.61 12.32 -27.75
N TYR A 279 12.29 13.29 -28.62
CA TYR A 279 13.10 14.49 -28.84
C TYR A 279 12.82 15.61 -27.84
N ILE A 280 11.90 15.43 -26.89
CA ILE A 280 11.57 16.41 -25.86
C ILE A 280 12.04 15.86 -24.49
N PRO A 281 13.26 16.23 -24.03
CA PRO A 281 13.85 15.65 -22.82
C PRO A 281 12.98 15.77 -21.56
N PRO A 282 12.26 16.89 -21.30
CA PRO A 282 11.33 16.98 -20.15
C PRO A 282 10.20 15.95 -20.20
N VAL A 283 9.64 15.67 -21.38
CA VAL A 283 8.55 14.69 -21.54
C VAL A 283 9.08 13.28 -21.37
N LYS A 284 10.22 12.98 -22.01
CA LYS A 284 10.93 11.69 -21.82
C LYS A 284 11.21 11.43 -20.34
N ARG A 285 11.70 12.42 -19.60
CA ARG A 285 11.97 12.33 -18.17
C ARG A 285 10.70 12.12 -17.34
N TYR A 286 9.61 12.82 -17.67
CA TYR A 286 8.32 12.67 -17.00
C TYR A 286 7.77 11.23 -17.07
N PHE A 287 7.89 10.57 -18.23
CA PHE A 287 7.50 9.17 -18.41
C PHE A 287 8.48 8.20 -17.76
N LEU A 288 9.79 8.39 -17.92
CA LEU A 288 10.82 7.52 -17.33
C LEU A 288 10.80 7.54 -15.80
N GLU A 289 10.55 8.70 -15.18
CA GLU A 289 10.42 8.85 -13.72
C GLU A 289 9.01 8.50 -13.20
N MET A 290 8.11 8.06 -14.09
CA MET A 290 6.71 7.74 -13.80
C MET A 290 5.95 8.86 -13.06
N ARG A 291 6.24 10.13 -13.37
CA ARG A 291 5.61 11.28 -12.69
C ARG A 291 4.12 11.42 -13.01
N PHE A 292 3.61 10.68 -13.99
CA PHE A 292 2.18 10.52 -14.25
C PHE A 292 1.46 9.64 -13.24
N LYS A 293 2.20 8.78 -12.51
CA LYS A 293 1.60 7.93 -11.48
C LYS A 293 1.15 8.84 -10.33
N PRO A 294 -0.16 8.88 -10.01
CA PRO A 294 -0.62 9.68 -8.89
C PRO A 294 -0.01 9.13 -7.61
N MET A 295 0.63 10.02 -6.83
CA MET A 295 1.06 9.68 -5.49
C MET A 295 -0.18 9.42 -4.62
N PRO A 296 -0.18 8.41 -3.73
CA PRO A 296 -1.28 8.21 -2.81
C PRO A 296 -1.49 9.47 -1.98
N GLN A 297 -2.65 10.09 -2.12
CA GLN A 297 -3.07 11.21 -1.30
C GLN A 297 -4.50 10.96 -0.81
N TYR A 298 -4.68 11.02 0.51
CA TYR A 298 -5.99 10.98 1.14
C TYR A 298 -6.58 12.38 1.18
N HIS A 299 -7.81 12.52 0.71
CA HIS A 299 -8.50 13.81 0.71
C HIS A 299 -9.50 13.94 1.86
N ALA A 300 -9.97 12.81 2.40
CA ALA A 300 -10.87 12.66 3.52
C ALA A 300 -10.49 11.39 4.33
N GLY A 301 -11.09 11.20 5.51
CA GLY A 301 -10.82 10.09 6.41
C GLY A 301 -10.18 10.55 7.73
N ALA A 302 -9.30 9.74 8.31
CA ALA A 302 -8.64 10.01 9.59
C ALA A 302 -7.50 11.04 9.43
N LEU A 303 -7.84 12.28 9.08
CA LEU A 303 -6.94 13.41 8.86
C LEU A 303 -7.68 14.75 9.04
N VAL A 304 -6.94 15.81 9.34
CA VAL A 304 -7.46 17.18 9.47
C VAL A 304 -6.75 18.09 8.48
N ARG A 305 -7.52 18.64 7.53
CA ARG A 305 -7.02 19.56 6.52
C ARG A 305 -7.51 20.97 6.83
N GLU A 306 -6.58 21.91 6.87
CA GLU A 306 -6.84 23.34 6.94
C GLU A 306 -6.16 24.03 5.76
N GLY A 307 -6.87 24.92 5.05
CA GLY A 307 -6.34 25.68 3.91
C GLY A 307 -6.51 25.03 2.52
N ASP A 308 -5.77 25.56 1.52
CA ASP A 308 -5.88 25.15 0.11
C ASP A 308 -5.45 23.69 -0.09
N ALA A 309 -6.36 22.92 -0.68
CA ALA A 309 -6.26 21.49 -0.89
C ALA A 309 -5.08 21.08 -1.81
N LYS A 310 -4.64 21.95 -2.73
CA LYS A 310 -3.69 21.54 -3.80
C LYS A 310 -2.25 21.39 -3.33
N THR A 311 -1.79 22.23 -2.40
CA THR A 311 -0.38 22.26 -1.96
C THR A 311 -0.14 21.61 -0.60
N SER A 312 -1.21 21.32 0.16
CA SER A 312 -1.10 20.74 1.49
C SER A 312 -0.36 19.38 1.48
N PRO A 313 0.55 19.14 2.46
CA PRO A 313 1.16 17.84 2.67
C PRO A 313 0.22 16.84 3.36
N VAL A 314 -0.89 17.31 3.94
CA VAL A 314 -1.85 16.45 4.65
C VAL A 314 -2.46 15.43 3.71
N GLY A 315 -2.53 14.19 4.19
CA GLY A 315 -2.98 13.03 3.44
C GLY A 315 -1.93 12.43 2.51
N LYS A 316 -0.70 12.94 2.47
CA LYS A 316 0.43 12.33 1.75
C LYS A 316 1.33 11.55 2.71
N MET A 317 2.07 10.59 2.19
CA MET A 317 3.09 9.87 2.95
C MET A 317 4.25 10.82 3.29
N PHE A 318 4.71 10.77 4.53
CA PHE A 318 5.85 11.54 4.99
C PHE A 318 7.17 10.98 4.41
N ILE A 319 8.18 11.83 4.29
CA ILE A 319 9.50 11.40 3.79
C ILE A 319 10.19 10.48 4.81
N GLN A 320 11.12 9.64 4.33
CA GLN A 320 11.87 8.72 5.19
C GLN A 320 13.38 9.01 5.13
N PRO A 321 13.87 9.96 5.95
CA PRO A 321 15.30 10.28 6.05
C PRO A 321 16.05 9.40 7.05
N LYS A 322 17.38 9.47 7.00
CA LYS A 322 18.25 9.06 8.10
C LYS A 322 18.38 10.21 9.11
N VAL A 323 18.43 9.86 10.39
CA VAL A 323 18.47 10.80 11.51
C VAL A 323 19.50 10.34 12.54
N THR A 324 20.12 11.28 13.24
CA THR A 324 21.06 11.01 14.32
C THR A 324 20.32 11.01 15.66
N LEU A 325 20.53 9.99 16.49
CA LEU A 325 20.04 9.96 17.86
C LEU A 325 20.99 10.72 18.80
N GLU A 326 20.54 11.09 20.00
CA GLU A 326 21.41 11.70 21.02
C GLU A 326 22.59 10.80 21.43
N SER A 327 22.53 9.50 21.16
CA SER A 327 23.67 8.58 21.32
C SER A 327 24.76 8.73 20.25
N GLY A 328 24.50 9.49 19.18
CA GLY A 328 25.34 9.57 17.99
C GLY A 328 25.05 8.50 16.94
N GLU A 329 24.16 7.54 17.21
CA GLU A 329 23.76 6.51 16.24
C GLU A 329 22.94 7.12 15.09
N VAL A 330 23.25 6.75 13.84
CA VAL A 330 22.47 7.15 12.67
C VAL A 330 21.53 6.01 12.26
N THR A 331 20.22 6.28 12.27
CA THR A 331 19.18 5.29 11.96
C THR A 331 18.11 5.87 11.03
N LEU A 332 17.17 5.03 10.57
CA LEU A 332 16.01 5.48 9.80
C LEU A 332 14.98 6.10 10.75
N LEU A 333 14.36 7.23 10.35
CA LEU A 333 13.26 7.85 11.10
C LEU A 333 12.15 6.85 11.51
N ASP A 334 11.79 5.90 10.66
CA ASP A 334 10.82 4.85 10.96
C ASP A 334 11.18 4.00 12.19
N ASN A 335 12.47 3.76 12.42
CA ASN A 335 12.93 3.00 13.59
C ASN A 335 12.73 3.79 14.89
N VAL A 336 12.86 5.12 14.83
CA VAL A 336 12.60 6.02 15.98
C VAL A 336 11.11 6.04 16.32
N ILE A 337 10.26 6.06 15.29
CA ILE A 337 8.81 6.18 15.46
C ILE A 337 8.17 4.84 15.85
N GLY A 338 8.64 3.72 15.27
CA GLY A 338 8.02 2.41 15.43
C GLY A 338 6.58 2.36 14.89
N PRO A 339 5.72 1.42 15.28
CA PRO A 339 4.36 1.28 14.73
C PRO A 339 3.37 2.37 15.22
N ASN A 340 3.86 3.48 15.75
CA ASN A 340 3.07 4.45 16.51
C ASN A 340 2.69 5.68 15.68
N PHE A 341 1.79 6.49 16.24
CA PHE A 341 1.66 7.90 15.87
C PHE A 341 2.95 8.66 16.20
N ALA A 342 3.19 9.77 15.51
CA ALA A 342 4.26 10.70 15.87
C ALA A 342 3.80 12.16 15.78
N VAL A 343 4.26 12.98 16.70
CA VAL A 343 4.21 14.44 16.58
C VAL A 343 5.65 14.93 16.47
N ILE A 344 6.01 15.41 15.27
CA ILE A 344 7.38 15.78 14.93
C ILE A 344 7.45 17.30 14.78
N GLY A 345 8.25 17.96 15.62
CA GLY A 345 8.48 19.41 15.61
C GLY A 345 9.86 19.76 15.09
N TRP A 346 9.94 20.70 14.14
CA TRP A 346 11.21 21.27 13.67
C TRP A 346 11.62 22.45 14.55
N GLY A 347 12.73 22.30 15.29
CA GLY A 347 13.32 23.37 16.11
C GLY A 347 12.41 23.89 17.23
N CYS A 348 11.40 23.11 17.64
CA CYS A 348 10.45 23.50 18.67
C CYS A 348 10.05 22.32 19.54
N ASN A 349 9.57 22.60 20.75
CA ASN A 349 9.02 21.60 21.65
C ASN A 349 7.65 21.10 21.12
N PRO A 350 7.50 19.80 20.79
CA PRO A 350 6.26 19.25 20.24
C PRO A 350 5.10 19.13 21.24
N LEU A 351 5.31 19.52 22.51
CA LEU A 351 4.29 19.52 23.56
C LEU A 351 3.77 20.93 23.92
N TRP A 352 4.43 21.99 23.46
CA TRP A 352 4.23 23.35 23.98
C TRP A 352 2.77 23.84 23.99
N GLY A 353 1.99 23.53 22.95
CA GLY A 353 0.59 23.94 22.85
C GLY A 353 -0.43 22.88 23.27
N MET A 354 0.00 21.89 24.08
CA MET A 354 -0.85 20.81 24.56
C MET A 354 -1.07 20.95 26.07
N SER A 355 -2.30 20.65 26.50
CA SER A 355 -2.59 20.43 27.93
C SER A 355 -2.10 19.05 28.39
N GLU A 356 -1.86 18.88 29.69
CA GLU A 356 -1.44 17.59 30.27
C GLU A 356 -2.39 16.44 29.90
N ALA A 357 -3.71 16.69 29.92
CA ALA A 357 -4.73 15.71 29.53
C ALA A 357 -4.58 15.27 28.06
N GLN A 358 -4.24 16.19 27.15
CA GLN A 358 -3.99 15.85 25.75
C GLN A 358 -2.70 15.06 25.61
N ILE A 359 -1.64 15.44 26.33
CA ILE A 359 -0.37 14.70 26.31
C ILE A 359 -0.61 13.25 26.74
N GLN A 360 -1.30 13.04 27.86
CA GLN A 360 -1.65 11.70 28.37
C GLN A 360 -2.51 10.91 27.36
N GLN A 361 -3.53 11.54 26.77
CA GLN A 361 -4.39 10.88 25.77
C GLN A 361 -3.57 10.37 24.58
N TRP A 362 -2.69 11.20 24.01
CA TRP A 362 -1.88 10.80 22.86
C TRP A 362 -0.76 9.82 23.24
N GLN A 363 -0.18 9.93 24.43
CA GLN A 363 0.75 8.92 24.96
C GLN A 363 0.07 7.55 25.13
N ALA A 364 -1.20 7.51 25.56
CA ALA A 364 -1.96 6.25 25.67
C ALA A 364 -2.20 5.57 24.30
N LEU A 365 -2.13 6.32 23.20
CA LEU A 365 -2.14 5.79 21.83
C LEU A 365 -0.75 5.30 21.36
N GLY A 366 0.29 5.45 22.19
CA GLY A 366 1.67 5.12 21.86
C GLY A 366 2.43 6.23 21.14
N THR A 367 1.87 7.45 21.05
CA THR A 367 2.44 8.54 20.24
C THR A 367 3.86 8.89 20.66
N ARG A 368 4.75 8.99 19.67
CA ARG A 368 6.12 9.48 19.85
C ARG A 368 6.20 10.98 19.61
N PHE A 369 6.62 11.73 20.62
CA PHE A 369 6.89 13.16 20.48
C PHE A 369 8.36 13.34 20.15
N ILE A 370 8.64 13.98 19.02
CA ILE A 370 9.97 14.07 18.44
C ILE A 370 10.32 15.53 18.18
N GLN A 371 11.44 15.98 18.74
CA GLN A 371 12.06 17.26 18.42
C GLN A 371 13.17 17.03 17.41
N VAL A 372 13.07 17.68 16.26
CA VAL A 372 14.10 17.65 15.21
C VAL A 372 14.92 18.93 15.30
N VAL A 373 16.23 18.78 15.36
CA VAL A 373 17.19 19.89 15.33
C VAL A 373 18.21 19.70 14.21
N PRO A 374 18.89 20.77 13.76
CA PRO A 374 20.11 20.61 12.98
C PRO A 374 21.07 19.65 13.69
N ASP A 375 21.72 18.77 12.95
CA ASP A 375 22.61 17.74 13.51
C ASP A 375 23.70 18.32 14.42
N THR A 376 24.23 19.49 14.07
CA THR A 376 25.23 20.23 14.86
C THR A 376 24.70 20.78 16.19
N GLN A 377 23.39 20.80 16.40
CA GLN A 377 22.73 21.33 17.60
C GLN A 377 22.17 20.23 18.52
N ILE A 378 22.39 18.95 18.20
CA ILE A 378 21.79 17.83 18.95
C ILE A 378 22.16 17.82 20.44
N HIS A 379 23.36 18.29 20.79
CA HIS A 379 23.87 18.41 22.16
C HIS A 379 23.83 19.84 22.71
N THR A 380 23.20 20.78 22.01
CA THR A 380 23.04 22.15 22.51
C THR A 380 21.89 22.19 23.52
N ASP A 381 22.06 22.94 24.61
CA ASP A 381 20.98 23.19 25.57
C ASP A 381 19.81 23.89 24.88
N GLN A 382 18.65 23.24 24.91
CA GLN A 382 17.39 23.73 24.32
C GLN A 382 16.21 23.25 25.17
N ASP A 383 15.07 23.93 25.00
CA ASP A 383 13.79 23.52 25.58
C ASP A 383 13.39 22.14 25.05
N ASN A 384 13.70 21.11 25.83
CA ASN A 384 13.29 19.74 25.59
C ASN A 384 12.64 19.21 26.86
N HIS A 385 11.44 18.68 26.70
CA HIS A 385 10.61 18.22 27.80
C HIS A 385 10.84 16.73 28.04
N ASP A 386 10.74 16.30 29.29
CA ASP A 386 10.81 14.87 29.63
C ASP A 386 9.80 14.08 28.80
N GLY A 387 10.28 13.01 28.16
CA GLY A 387 9.50 12.13 27.28
C GLY A 387 9.53 12.49 25.79
N VAL A 388 10.19 13.58 25.39
CA VAL A 388 10.41 13.93 23.98
C VAL A 388 11.75 13.39 23.48
N THR A 389 11.72 12.67 22.36
CA THR A 389 12.94 12.17 21.71
C THR A 389 13.54 13.25 20.82
N ARG A 390 14.78 13.66 21.08
CA ARG A 390 15.52 14.57 20.22
C ARG A 390 16.27 13.81 19.13
N ILE A 391 16.19 14.30 17.89
CA ILE A 391 16.93 13.76 16.75
C ILE A 391 17.58 14.86 15.91
N GLY A 392 18.75 14.55 15.35
CA GLY A 392 19.49 15.39 14.41
C GLY A 392 19.09 15.11 12.95
N ASP A 393 18.88 16.15 12.16
CA ASP A 393 18.66 16.04 10.70
C ASP A 393 20.00 15.98 9.93
N THR A 394 20.62 14.81 9.95
CA THR A 394 21.94 14.53 9.34
C THR A 394 21.97 14.87 7.83
N GLN A 395 20.84 14.73 7.14
CA GLN A 395 20.76 14.87 5.68
C GLN A 395 20.16 16.20 5.22
N ASN A 396 19.78 17.10 6.14
CA ASN A 396 19.01 18.32 5.88
C ASN A 396 17.67 18.08 5.13
N ARG A 397 17.16 16.84 5.15
CA ARG A 397 15.94 16.45 4.40
C ARG A 397 14.69 16.89 5.15
N LEU A 398 14.71 16.85 6.48
CA LEU A 398 13.60 17.33 7.31
C LEU A 398 13.52 18.85 7.23
N ARG A 399 14.65 19.55 7.33
CA ARG A 399 14.75 20.99 7.11
C ARG A 399 14.13 21.40 5.78
N ALA A 400 14.54 20.73 4.70
CA ALA A 400 14.06 21.02 3.35
C ALA A 400 12.56 20.75 3.18
N TRP A 401 12.02 19.75 3.88
CA TRP A 401 10.59 19.44 3.88
C TRP A 401 9.80 20.51 4.65
N PHE A 402 10.21 20.83 5.88
CA PHE A 402 9.53 21.84 6.70
C PHE A 402 9.60 23.24 6.06
N ALA A 403 10.70 23.59 5.39
CA ALA A 403 10.83 24.87 4.68
C ALA A 403 9.84 25.07 3.53
N GLN A 404 9.19 24.00 3.04
CA GLN A 404 8.17 24.07 1.98
C GLN A 404 6.76 24.32 2.53
N HIS A 405 6.59 24.35 3.85
CA HIS A 405 5.30 24.37 4.51
C HIS A 405 5.25 25.43 5.61
N ASN A 406 4.11 26.12 5.73
CA ASN A 406 3.88 27.09 6.80
C ASN A 406 3.45 26.39 8.10
N ALA A 407 4.25 25.42 8.55
CA ALA A 407 4.01 24.65 9.77
C ALA A 407 5.34 24.24 10.38
N ALA A 408 5.39 24.20 11.71
CA ALA A 408 6.58 23.73 12.45
C ALA A 408 6.38 22.31 12.99
N LEU A 409 5.15 21.80 12.98
CA LEU A 409 4.78 20.49 13.51
C LEU A 409 4.02 19.68 12.47
N VAL A 410 4.30 18.38 12.43
CA VAL A 410 3.54 17.40 11.66
C VAL A 410 3.03 16.31 12.60
N VAL A 411 1.74 15.97 12.46
CA VAL A 411 1.12 14.84 13.14
C VAL A 411 1.04 13.70 12.14
N MET A 412 1.73 12.61 12.42
CA MET A 412 1.85 11.46 11.54
C MET A 412 1.13 10.25 12.12
N ARG A 413 0.42 9.54 11.25
CA ARG A 413 -0.26 8.28 11.57
C ARG A 413 0.71 7.08 11.63
N PRO A 414 0.29 5.97 12.24
CA PRO A 414 1.01 4.69 12.20
C PRO A 414 1.37 4.24 10.78
N ASP A 415 0.54 4.51 9.78
CA ASP A 415 0.77 4.17 8.37
C ASP A 415 1.62 5.19 7.59
N ARG A 416 2.26 6.14 8.30
CA ARG A 416 3.20 7.15 7.77
C ARG A 416 2.58 8.24 6.93
N PHE A 417 1.26 8.34 6.93
CA PHE A 417 0.58 9.48 6.31
C PHE A 417 0.52 10.66 7.27
N VAL A 418 0.70 11.86 6.72
CA VAL A 418 0.52 13.12 7.45
C VAL A 418 -0.98 13.29 7.74
N ALA A 419 -1.34 13.21 9.01
CA ALA A 419 -2.70 13.37 9.48
C ALA A 419 -3.08 14.85 9.60
N ALA A 420 -2.14 15.68 10.05
CA ALA A 420 -2.32 17.12 10.19
C ALA A 420 -0.96 17.82 10.22
N ILE A 421 -0.99 19.14 10.00
CA ILE A 421 0.13 20.05 10.25
C ILE A 421 -0.32 21.14 11.21
N ALA A 422 0.60 21.69 11.99
CA ALA A 422 0.29 22.74 12.97
C ALA A 422 1.50 23.64 13.24
N ILE A 423 1.23 24.77 13.87
CA ILE A 423 2.21 25.52 14.66
C ILE A 423 1.96 25.24 16.16
N PRO A 424 2.96 25.45 17.05
CA PRO A 424 2.83 25.12 18.47
C PRO A 424 1.54 25.64 19.10
N GLN A 425 1.15 26.89 18.80
CA GLN A 425 -0.04 27.56 19.33
C GLN A 425 -1.36 26.87 18.95
N THR A 426 -1.40 26.17 17.80
CA THR A 426 -2.61 25.56 17.26
C THR A 426 -2.70 24.05 17.52
N LEU A 427 -1.57 23.42 17.91
CA LEU A 427 -1.42 21.97 17.99
C LEU A 427 -2.53 21.30 18.81
N GLY A 428 -2.80 21.79 20.02
CA GLY A 428 -3.85 21.23 20.87
C GLY A 428 -5.23 21.23 20.20
N SER A 429 -5.60 22.33 19.53
CA SER A 429 -6.89 22.41 18.82
C SER A 429 -6.95 21.46 17.62
N THR A 430 -5.84 21.31 16.88
CA THR A 430 -5.71 20.40 15.74
C THR A 430 -5.81 18.94 16.18
N LEU A 431 -5.16 18.58 17.28
CA LEU A 431 -5.23 17.24 17.86
C LEU A 431 -6.64 16.90 18.37
N ASN A 432 -7.37 17.87 18.93
CA ASN A 432 -8.78 17.67 19.31
C ASN A 432 -9.66 17.40 18.10
N LYS A 433 -9.49 18.16 17.01
CA LYS A 433 -10.20 17.92 15.75
C LYS A 433 -9.86 16.53 15.20
N LEU A 434 -8.58 16.16 15.22
CA LEU A 434 -8.12 14.87 14.71
C LEU A 434 -8.68 13.72 15.55
N ALA A 435 -8.65 13.83 16.87
CA ALA A 435 -9.25 12.86 17.78
C ALA A 435 -10.76 12.70 17.53
N SER A 436 -11.48 13.79 17.25
CA SER A 436 -12.90 13.76 16.89
C SER A 436 -13.14 13.05 15.55
N VAL A 437 -12.34 13.35 14.52
CA VAL A 437 -12.46 12.71 13.20
C VAL A 437 -12.14 11.21 13.27
N MET A 438 -11.20 10.85 14.14
CA MET A 438 -10.83 9.46 14.41
C MET A 438 -11.74 8.76 15.41
N THR A 439 -12.76 9.46 15.93
CA THR A 439 -13.69 8.96 16.95
C THR A 439 -12.98 8.29 18.12
N LEU A 440 -11.92 8.94 18.63
CA LEU A 440 -11.15 8.41 19.75
C LEU A 440 -11.97 8.45 21.03
N THR A 441 -11.91 7.36 21.80
CA THR A 441 -12.51 7.33 23.14
C THR A 441 -11.72 8.25 24.06
N ARG A 442 -12.42 9.04 24.88
CA ARG A 442 -11.76 9.79 25.95
C ARG A 442 -11.33 8.77 26.99
N ALA A 443 -10.08 8.88 27.47
CA ALA A 443 -9.67 8.13 28.64
C ALA A 443 -10.58 8.52 29.81
N THR A 444 -11.55 7.67 30.13
CA THR A 444 -12.28 7.79 31.40
C THR A 444 -11.26 7.48 32.49
N ALA A 445 -10.99 8.48 33.34
CA ALA A 445 -10.20 8.31 34.54
C ALA A 445 -10.97 7.44 35.53
N ASP A 446 -11.05 6.13 35.27
CA ASP A 446 -11.53 5.11 36.20
C ASP A 446 -11.06 3.74 35.70
N ILE A 447 -9.83 3.38 36.07
CA ILE A 447 -9.42 1.98 36.18
C ILE A 447 -9.23 1.74 37.68
N PRO A 448 -9.99 0.84 38.31
CA PRO A 448 -9.73 0.45 39.69
C PRO A 448 -8.35 -0.19 39.73
N VAL A 449 -7.45 0.37 40.53
CA VAL A 449 -6.21 -0.28 40.90
C VAL A 449 -6.58 -1.61 41.58
N GLU A 450 -6.39 -2.72 40.88
CA GLU A 450 -6.38 -4.04 41.51
C GLU A 450 -5.23 -4.03 42.52
N LYS A 451 -5.60 -3.88 43.80
CA LYS A 451 -4.70 -4.18 44.91
C LYS A 451 -4.46 -5.68 44.87
N VAL A 452 -3.29 -6.07 44.39
CA VAL A 452 -2.72 -7.38 44.69
C VAL A 452 -2.42 -7.40 46.19
N ALA A 453 -3.14 -8.25 46.91
CA ALA A 453 -2.83 -8.65 48.28
C ALA A 453 -1.82 -9.82 48.27
#